data_AF-A0A218QVV1-F1
#
_entry.id   AF-A0A218QVV1-F1
#
_cell.length_a   1.000
_cell.length_b   1.000
_cell.length_c   1.000
_cell.angle_alpha   90.00
_cell.angle_beta   90.00
_cell.angle_gamma   90.00
#
_symmetry.space_group_name_H-M   'P 1'
#
loop_
_entity.id
_entity.type
_entity.pdbx_description
1 polymer ?
#
loop_
_entity_poly.entity_id
_entity_poly.type
_entity_poly.pdbx_seq_one_letter_code
_entity_poly.pdbx_strand_id
1 'polypeptide(L)'
;MQRDFSIFLPCKSAPCSPAYKVKYESPPKTPNRVTYFDIPNCIWDLVQKRYNIKCYNSPLSSRLTDRLNLLLFWEWVQRHPEIPIILCEGEKKAACLLSLGFAAIALPGIWNGRVGKKDLDERLHPDLLPMAQPGRKFIILFDHETNPKTRWSVFQATLRTGKAIEAAGSTCLVAQLPGIEKGVDDFVVARKDDASALLTAIIDDAKTLQDYQRSFYLSQRGLSSKYPPHIRVNVKYLSQEIELPESGLVVLGSDMGTGKTELLSKWRDSHPQSRFLNNGHRVNLLKNLANRLKTEMYSDLGYTGLAKATFLAFFTRFPKRLPNAPNNFGVIVQMYQFTFGLLHVRLLAIKIPTPVKLRSGCCKLMK
;
A
#
# COMPACT_ATOMS: atom_id res chain seq x y z
N MET A 1 5.66 -1.92 -40.85
CA MET A 1 6.70 -1.07 -40.25
C MET A 1 7.40 -1.91 -39.19
N GLN A 2 8.35 -2.76 -39.60
CA GLN A 2 9.13 -3.61 -38.70
C GLN A 2 9.98 -2.69 -37.82
N ARG A 3 9.77 -2.73 -36.50
CA ARG A 3 10.71 -2.18 -35.53
C ARG A 3 11.43 -3.37 -34.94
N ASP A 4 12.74 -3.42 -35.15
CA ASP A 4 13.62 -4.45 -34.60
C ASP A 4 13.49 -4.45 -33.08
N PHE A 5 12.99 -5.55 -32.53
CA PHE A 5 13.25 -5.87 -31.12
C PHE A 5 14.76 -6.06 -31.04
N SER A 6 15.48 -5.13 -30.40
CA SER A 6 16.91 -5.32 -30.15
C SER A 6 17.08 -6.47 -29.16
N ILE A 7 17.19 -7.68 -29.71
CA ILE A 7 17.49 -8.92 -29.01
C ILE A 7 18.90 -8.75 -28.42
N PHE A 8 19.03 -9.00 -27.11
CA PHE A 8 20.33 -8.99 -26.46
C PHE A 8 21.20 -10.14 -27.02
N LEU A 9 22.16 -9.80 -27.88
CA LEU A 9 23.27 -10.67 -28.23
C LEU A 9 24.42 -10.35 -27.26
N PRO A 10 25.01 -11.34 -26.56
CA PRO A 10 26.17 -11.09 -25.69
C PRO A 10 27.34 -10.64 -26.57
N CYS A 11 27.58 -9.33 -26.63
CA CYS A 11 28.69 -8.77 -27.39
C CYS A 11 29.91 -8.62 -26.47
N LYS A 12 31.08 -8.98 -27.02
CA LYS A 12 32.39 -9.03 -26.34
C LYS A 12 32.63 -7.81 -25.44
N SER A 13 33.02 -8.07 -24.19
CA SER A 13 33.32 -7.07 -23.16
C SER A 13 34.33 -6.01 -23.65
N ALA A 14 33.95 -4.74 -23.61
CA ALA A 14 34.89 -3.62 -23.76
C ALA A 14 35.70 -3.44 -22.46
N PRO A 15 36.94 -2.92 -22.52
CA PRO A 15 37.77 -2.71 -21.33
C PRO A 15 37.21 -1.61 -20.43
N CYS A 16 36.88 -1.95 -19.17
CA CYS A 16 36.33 -1.03 -18.18
C CYS A 16 37.40 -0.03 -17.66
N SER A 17 37.08 1.28 -17.66
CA SER A 17 37.82 2.30 -16.90
C SER A 17 37.38 2.32 -15.42
N PRO A 18 38.28 2.61 -14.45
CA PRO A 18 38.06 2.29 -13.03
C PRO A 18 37.35 3.40 -12.23
N ALA A 19 36.15 3.82 -12.64
CA ALA A 19 35.33 4.72 -11.82
C ALA A 19 33.83 4.38 -11.93
N TYR A 20 33.30 3.79 -10.86
CA TYR A 20 31.92 3.32 -10.64
C TYR A 20 31.53 2.01 -11.36
N LYS A 21 31.25 0.95 -10.58
CA LYS A 21 30.61 -0.29 -11.06
C LYS A 21 29.17 0.01 -11.45
N VAL A 22 28.91 0.22 -12.74
CA VAL A 22 27.56 0.27 -13.29
C VAL A 22 27.01 -1.17 -13.34
N LYS A 23 25.86 -1.42 -12.70
CA LYS A 23 25.30 -2.78 -12.55
C LYS A 23 24.68 -3.33 -13.85
N TYR A 24 24.22 -2.44 -14.74
CA TYR A 24 23.61 -2.76 -16.04
C TYR A 24 24.06 -1.72 -17.07
N GLU A 25 24.75 -2.16 -18.13
CA GLU A 25 25.21 -1.28 -19.22
C GLU A 25 24.53 -1.66 -20.53
N SER A 26 23.94 -0.68 -21.21
CA SER A 26 23.55 -0.84 -22.62
C SER A 26 24.80 -0.78 -23.50
N PRO A 27 24.76 -1.35 -24.72
CA PRO A 27 25.87 -1.27 -25.66
C PRO A 27 26.40 0.17 -25.80
N PRO A 28 27.72 0.36 -25.86
CA PRO A 28 28.31 1.69 -25.90
C PRO A 28 27.71 2.54 -27.02
N LYS A 29 27.40 3.81 -26.70
CA LYS A 29 26.77 4.81 -27.59
C LYS A 29 25.28 4.60 -27.89
N THR A 30 24.59 3.73 -27.16
CA THR A 30 23.12 3.61 -27.23
C THR A 30 22.46 4.14 -25.95
N PRO A 31 21.31 4.85 -26.04
CA PRO A 31 20.56 5.24 -24.85
C PRO A 31 20.08 3.98 -24.12
N ASN A 32 19.93 4.03 -22.79
CA ASN A 32 19.43 2.89 -22.01
C ASN A 32 18.08 2.42 -22.55
N ARG A 33 18.01 1.18 -23.05
CA ARG A 33 16.79 0.59 -23.63
C ARG A 33 16.19 -0.44 -22.71
N VAL A 34 14.92 -0.74 -22.96
CA VAL A 34 14.23 -1.87 -22.32
C VAL A 34 14.77 -3.17 -22.94
N THR A 35 15.09 -4.16 -22.10
CA THR A 35 15.72 -5.39 -22.57
C THR A 35 14.66 -6.47 -22.83
N TYR A 36 14.62 -6.93 -24.08
CA TYR A 36 13.87 -8.10 -24.52
C TYR A 36 14.83 -9.28 -24.68
N PHE A 37 14.56 -10.38 -24.00
CA PHE A 37 15.37 -11.60 -24.12
C PHE A 37 15.07 -12.34 -25.41
N ASP A 38 16.10 -12.96 -25.99
CA ASP A 38 15.89 -14.05 -26.94
C ASP A 38 15.38 -15.27 -26.18
N ILE A 39 14.19 -15.76 -26.52
CA ILE A 39 13.52 -16.81 -25.75
C ILE A 39 13.65 -18.14 -26.47
N PRO A 40 14.33 -19.14 -25.88
CA PRO A 40 14.39 -20.47 -26.45
C PRO A 40 13.00 -21.14 -26.40
N ASN A 41 12.74 -22.03 -27.37
CA ASN A 41 11.46 -22.72 -27.48
C ASN A 41 11.02 -23.45 -26.20
N CYS A 42 11.96 -23.98 -25.42
CA CYS A 42 11.63 -24.62 -24.15
C CYS A 42 10.96 -23.68 -23.13
N ILE A 43 11.36 -22.41 -23.09
CA ILE A 43 10.74 -21.39 -22.23
C ILE A 43 9.42 -20.92 -22.85
N TRP A 44 9.36 -20.79 -24.18
CA TRP A 44 8.10 -20.48 -24.86
C TRP A 44 7.02 -21.52 -24.53
N ASP A 45 7.35 -22.82 -24.58
CA ASP A 45 6.43 -23.90 -24.23
C ASP A 45 5.97 -23.84 -22.76
N LEU A 46 6.82 -23.36 -21.85
CA LEU A 46 6.44 -23.13 -20.44
C LEU A 46 5.41 -22.00 -20.32
N VAL A 47 5.65 -20.87 -20.97
CA VAL A 47 4.73 -19.73 -21.01
C VAL A 47 3.39 -20.16 -21.62
N GLN A 48 3.45 -20.91 -22.72
CA GLN A 48 2.30 -21.48 -23.40
C GLN A 48 1.45 -22.34 -22.46
N LYS A 49 2.08 -23.30 -21.77
CA LYS A 49 1.41 -24.20 -20.81
C LYS A 49 0.80 -23.42 -19.64
N ARG A 50 1.52 -22.43 -19.11
CA ARG A 50 1.08 -21.63 -17.97
C ARG A 50 -0.20 -20.86 -18.27
N TYR A 51 -0.27 -20.19 -19.43
CA TYR A 51 -1.41 -19.37 -19.80
C TYR A 51 -2.47 -20.13 -20.62
N ASN A 52 -2.27 -21.43 -20.88
CA ASN A 52 -3.16 -22.29 -21.65
C ASN A 52 -3.50 -21.73 -23.06
N ILE A 53 -2.53 -21.10 -23.71
CA ILE A 53 -2.65 -20.58 -25.08
C ILE A 53 -2.04 -21.62 -26.02
N LYS A 54 -2.58 -21.84 -27.21
CA LYS A 54 -1.95 -22.76 -28.16
C LYS A 54 -0.86 -22.02 -28.95
N CYS A 55 0.36 -22.55 -28.95
CA CYS A 55 1.39 -22.18 -29.92
C CYS A 55 1.67 -23.37 -30.83
N TYR A 56 1.81 -23.11 -32.13
CA TYR A 56 2.10 -24.15 -33.12
C TYR A 56 3.62 -24.25 -33.31
N ASN A 57 4.30 -24.85 -32.33
CA ASN A 57 5.76 -25.06 -32.32
C ASN A 57 6.09 -26.52 -32.72
N SER A 58 5.64 -26.98 -33.90
CA SER A 58 5.99 -28.32 -34.40
C SER A 58 7.36 -28.30 -35.11
N PRO A 59 8.11 -29.41 -35.17
CA PRO A 59 9.36 -29.48 -35.93
C PRO A 59 9.19 -29.14 -37.43
N LEU A 60 7.99 -29.34 -37.98
CA LEU A 60 7.62 -28.93 -39.33
C LEU A 60 7.38 -27.42 -39.43
N SER A 61 6.71 -26.83 -38.42
CA SER A 61 6.61 -25.37 -38.34
C SER A 61 7.98 -24.74 -38.15
N SER A 62 8.90 -25.34 -37.37
CA SER A 62 10.35 -25.01 -37.22
C SER A 62 11.21 -25.17 -38.49
N ARG A 63 10.71 -25.80 -39.56
CA ARG A 63 11.39 -25.83 -40.88
C ARG A 63 10.78 -24.88 -41.90
N LEU A 64 9.47 -24.61 -41.80
CA LEU A 64 8.75 -23.61 -42.61
C LEU A 64 9.07 -22.16 -42.19
N THR A 65 9.32 -22.01 -40.90
CA THR A 65 9.82 -20.85 -40.15
C THR A 65 11.05 -20.20 -40.82
N ASP A 66 12.09 -20.96 -41.13
CA ASP A 66 13.31 -20.46 -41.79
C ASP A 66 13.05 -19.78 -43.15
N ARG A 67 11.90 -20.03 -43.78
CA ARG A 67 11.55 -19.50 -45.11
C ARG A 67 10.55 -18.33 -45.10
N LEU A 68 9.86 -18.06 -43.98
CA LEU A 68 8.65 -17.21 -43.97
C LEU A 68 8.68 -15.96 -43.07
N ASN A 69 9.80 -15.59 -42.44
CA ASN A 69 9.90 -14.48 -41.47
C ASN A 69 8.95 -14.66 -40.27
N LEU A 70 9.47 -15.14 -39.16
CA LEU A 70 8.64 -15.61 -38.06
C LEU A 70 8.36 -14.60 -36.98
N LEU A 71 7.19 -14.84 -36.38
CA LEU A 71 6.85 -14.46 -35.03
C LEU A 71 7.97 -14.82 -34.06
N LEU A 72 8.77 -13.81 -33.69
CA LEU A 72 9.60 -13.86 -32.48
C LEU A 72 8.66 -14.10 -31.28
N PHE A 73 9.13 -14.74 -30.21
CA PHE A 73 8.34 -14.96 -28.98
C PHE A 73 7.57 -13.71 -28.56
N TRP A 74 8.21 -12.54 -28.65
CA TRP A 74 7.61 -11.25 -28.31
C TRP A 74 6.52 -10.79 -29.29
N GLU A 75 6.60 -11.14 -30.56
CA GLU A 75 5.52 -10.90 -31.52
C GLU A 75 4.33 -11.83 -31.26
N TRP A 76 4.57 -13.09 -30.85
CA TRP A 76 3.50 -13.96 -30.36
C TRP A 76 2.85 -13.40 -29.10
N VAL A 77 3.65 -12.96 -28.11
CA VAL A 77 3.15 -12.28 -26.92
C VAL A 77 2.35 -11.04 -27.29
N GLN A 78 2.75 -10.26 -28.30
CA GLN A 78 1.98 -9.10 -28.79
C GLN A 78 0.62 -9.48 -29.38
N ARG A 79 0.48 -10.64 -30.01
CA ARG A 79 -0.81 -11.09 -30.56
C ARG A 79 -1.75 -11.67 -29.51
N HIS A 80 -1.24 -11.98 -28.32
CA HIS A 80 -2.01 -12.53 -27.20
C HIS A 80 -2.05 -11.57 -26.01
N PRO A 81 -2.95 -10.56 -26.00
CA PRO A 81 -3.12 -9.62 -24.88
C PRO A 81 -3.57 -10.30 -23.58
N GLU A 82 -4.07 -11.53 -23.66
CA GLU A 82 -4.36 -12.39 -22.50
C GLU A 82 -3.13 -12.60 -21.59
N ILE A 83 -1.92 -12.57 -22.17
CA ILE A 83 -0.67 -12.85 -21.47
C ILE A 83 -0.26 -11.59 -20.67
N PRO A 84 -0.25 -11.66 -19.33
CA PRO A 84 0.22 -10.55 -18.51
C PRO A 84 1.73 -10.38 -18.68
N ILE A 85 2.18 -9.11 -18.70
CA ILE A 85 3.60 -8.77 -18.78
C ILE A 85 4.09 -8.27 -17.42
N ILE A 86 5.15 -8.88 -16.92
CA ILE A 86 5.79 -8.48 -15.66
C ILE A 86 6.96 -7.54 -15.96
N LEU A 87 6.97 -6.37 -15.35
CA LEU A 87 8.08 -5.41 -15.43
C LEU A 87 8.96 -5.56 -14.20
N CYS A 88 10.24 -5.88 -14.41
CA CYS A 88 11.21 -6.04 -13.33
C CYS A 88 12.42 -5.13 -13.51
N GLU A 89 13.07 -4.81 -12.40
CA GLU A 89 14.34 -4.10 -12.42
C GLU A 89 15.49 -5.08 -12.70
N GLY A 90 16.15 -4.90 -13.83
CA GLY A 90 17.35 -5.65 -14.19
C GLY A 90 17.09 -6.98 -14.89
N GLU A 91 18.07 -7.40 -15.67
CA GLU A 91 18.01 -8.52 -16.61
C GLU A 91 17.90 -9.88 -15.89
N LYS A 92 18.68 -10.08 -14.83
CA LYS A 92 18.70 -11.35 -14.07
C LYS A 92 17.33 -11.73 -13.52
N LYS A 93 16.55 -10.74 -13.08
CA LYS A 93 15.21 -10.93 -12.50
C LYS A 93 14.19 -11.30 -13.56
N ALA A 94 14.23 -10.62 -14.71
CA ALA A 94 13.40 -10.99 -15.84
C ALA A 94 13.76 -12.39 -16.36
N ALA A 95 15.05 -12.74 -16.47
CA ALA A 95 15.48 -14.08 -16.86
C ALA A 95 15.02 -15.17 -15.87
N CYS A 96 15.03 -14.86 -14.57
CA CYS A 96 14.51 -15.76 -13.53
C CYS A 96 13.00 -16.01 -13.71
N LEU A 97 12.20 -14.97 -13.94
CA LEU A 97 10.76 -15.08 -14.19
C LEU A 97 10.44 -15.82 -15.49
N LEU A 98 11.18 -15.54 -16.56
CA LEU A 98 11.05 -16.21 -17.85
C LEU A 98 11.32 -17.71 -17.71
N SER A 99 12.36 -18.09 -16.96
CA SER A 99 12.66 -19.50 -16.66
C SER A 99 11.52 -20.22 -15.91
N LEU A 100 10.66 -19.49 -15.21
CA LEU A 100 9.46 -20.01 -14.52
C LEU A 100 8.17 -19.95 -15.36
N GLY A 101 8.29 -19.53 -16.63
CA GLY A 101 7.18 -19.42 -17.58
C GLY A 101 6.36 -18.13 -17.47
N PHE A 102 6.84 -17.10 -16.78
CA PHE A 102 6.19 -15.79 -16.77
C PHE A 102 6.77 -14.88 -17.86
N ALA A 103 5.91 -14.18 -18.61
CA ALA A 103 6.38 -13.20 -19.58
C ALA A 103 6.89 -11.94 -18.86
N ALA A 104 8.22 -11.78 -18.78
CA ALA A 104 8.86 -10.69 -18.06
C ALA A 104 9.80 -9.86 -18.94
N ILE A 105 9.74 -8.54 -18.77
CA ILE A 105 10.58 -7.56 -19.48
C ILE A 105 11.45 -6.84 -18.45
N ALA A 106 12.75 -6.72 -18.75
CA ALA A 106 13.70 -6.05 -17.87
C ALA A 106 13.78 -4.55 -18.18
N LEU A 107 13.65 -3.74 -17.14
CA LEU A 107 13.98 -2.32 -17.17
C LEU A 107 15.41 -2.11 -16.67
N PRO A 108 16.24 -1.29 -17.33
CA PRO A 108 17.60 -0.98 -16.85
C PRO A 108 17.61 -0.20 -15.52
N GLY A 109 16.46 0.37 -15.14
CA GLY A 109 16.24 0.97 -13.82
C GLY A 109 14.77 1.31 -13.61
N ILE A 110 14.36 1.50 -12.35
CA ILE A 110 12.96 1.74 -11.95
C ILE A 110 12.30 2.93 -12.66
N TRP A 111 13.09 3.93 -13.07
CA TRP A 111 12.61 5.14 -13.75
C TRP A 111 12.51 5.00 -15.27
N ASN A 112 13.05 3.92 -15.85
CA ASN A 112 13.18 3.76 -17.30
C ASN A 112 11.96 3.08 -17.95
N GLY A 113 10.90 2.81 -17.19
CA GLY A 113 9.62 2.37 -17.76
C GLY A 113 8.86 3.47 -18.51
N ARG A 114 9.33 4.72 -18.42
CA ARG A 114 8.67 5.91 -18.98
C ARG A 114 9.71 6.88 -19.54
N VAL A 115 9.28 7.74 -20.44
CA VAL A 115 10.08 8.84 -20.99
C VAL A 115 9.31 10.15 -20.87
N GLY A 116 10.04 11.27 -20.83
CA GLY A 116 9.44 12.62 -20.72
C GLY A 116 9.85 13.38 -19.46
N LYS A 117 9.65 14.70 -19.48
CA LYS A 117 9.86 15.56 -18.32
C LYS A 117 8.62 15.51 -17.40
N LYS A 118 8.87 15.70 -16.11
CA LYS A 118 7.83 15.70 -15.05
C LYS A 118 6.61 16.55 -15.46
N ASP A 119 5.43 15.97 -15.22
CA ASP A 119 4.12 16.63 -15.12
C ASP A 119 3.41 17.09 -16.41
N LEU A 120 4.04 17.09 -17.59
CA LEU A 120 3.40 17.52 -18.85
C LEU A 120 3.44 16.48 -19.99
N ASP A 121 4.55 15.76 -20.17
CA ASP A 121 4.75 14.83 -21.30
C ASP A 121 5.22 13.43 -20.85
N GLU A 122 4.85 13.00 -19.64
CA GLU A 122 5.21 11.64 -19.19
C GLU A 122 4.43 10.60 -19.98
N ARG A 123 5.15 9.84 -20.82
CA ARG A 123 4.60 8.77 -21.65
C ARG A 123 5.32 7.46 -21.38
N LEU A 124 4.65 6.35 -21.69
CA LEU A 124 5.26 5.03 -21.59
C LEU A 124 6.50 4.96 -22.49
N HIS A 125 7.52 4.19 -22.07
CA HIS A 125 8.71 4.01 -22.89
C HIS A 125 8.32 3.50 -24.29
N PRO A 126 8.89 4.07 -25.38
CA PRO A 126 8.48 3.71 -26.74
C PRO A 126 8.61 2.22 -27.06
N ASP A 127 9.60 1.56 -26.45
CA ASP A 127 9.80 0.12 -26.61
C ASP A 127 8.72 -0.73 -25.93
N LEU A 128 8.00 -0.20 -24.93
CA LEU A 128 6.89 -0.87 -24.26
C LEU A 128 5.53 -0.60 -24.91
N LEU A 129 5.40 0.48 -25.71
CA LEU A 129 4.15 0.84 -26.39
C LEU A 129 3.57 -0.28 -27.26
N PRO A 130 4.34 -1.06 -28.05
CA PRO A 130 3.79 -2.17 -28.83
C PRO A 130 3.13 -3.26 -27.98
N MET A 131 3.58 -3.38 -26.72
CA MET A 131 3.03 -4.33 -25.75
C MET A 131 1.82 -3.76 -25.02
N ALA A 132 1.67 -2.43 -24.95
CA ALA A 132 0.58 -1.75 -24.27
C ALA A 132 -0.69 -1.76 -25.14
N GLN A 133 -1.42 -2.88 -25.08
CA GLN A 133 -2.67 -3.08 -25.80
C GLN A 133 -3.88 -3.05 -24.85
N PRO A 134 -5.07 -2.67 -25.34
CA PRO A 134 -6.31 -2.78 -24.58
C PRO A 134 -6.54 -4.20 -24.05
N GLY A 135 -6.93 -4.31 -22.79
CA GLY A 135 -7.20 -5.60 -22.13
C GLY A 135 -5.96 -6.32 -21.58
N ARG A 136 -4.74 -5.91 -21.96
CA ARG A 136 -3.51 -6.50 -21.40
C ARG A 136 -3.24 -6.00 -19.99
N LYS A 137 -2.80 -6.91 -19.12
CA LYS A 137 -2.33 -6.60 -17.76
C LYS A 137 -0.81 -6.44 -17.74
N PHE A 138 -0.35 -5.34 -17.18
CA PHE A 138 1.05 -5.14 -16.78
C PHE A 138 1.16 -5.27 -15.27
N ILE A 139 2.18 -5.97 -14.81
CA ILE A 139 2.42 -6.22 -13.40
C ILE A 139 3.80 -5.68 -13.07
N ILE A 140 3.87 -4.63 -12.27
CA ILE A 140 5.14 -4.07 -11.82
C ILE A 140 5.61 -4.88 -10.61
N LEU A 141 6.78 -5.52 -10.74
CA LEU A 141 7.44 -6.27 -9.68
C LEU A 141 8.87 -5.74 -9.51
N PHE A 142 8.99 -4.68 -8.71
CA PHE A 142 10.27 -4.08 -8.33
C PHE A 142 10.78 -4.65 -7.01
N ASP A 143 12.07 -4.42 -6.76
CA ASP A 143 12.76 -4.92 -5.59
C ASP A 143 12.15 -4.42 -4.28
N HIS A 144 12.17 -5.31 -3.29
CA HIS A 144 11.82 -4.96 -1.94
C HIS A 144 12.93 -4.11 -1.31
N GLU A 145 12.56 -2.94 -0.81
CA GLU A 145 13.47 -1.95 -0.27
C GLU A 145 13.06 -1.52 1.14
N THR A 146 14.01 -1.52 2.06
CA THR A 146 13.82 -1.15 3.47
C THR A 146 14.23 0.29 3.75
N ASN A 147 15.15 0.85 2.96
CA ASN A 147 15.58 2.24 3.12
C ASN A 147 14.43 3.20 2.76
N PRO A 148 13.98 4.09 3.68
CA PRO A 148 12.85 4.97 3.44
C PRO A 148 12.99 5.86 2.19
N LYS A 149 14.20 6.37 1.91
CA LYS A 149 14.45 7.25 0.77
C LYS A 149 14.32 6.49 -0.55
N THR A 150 14.97 5.33 -0.65
CA THR A 150 14.92 4.50 -1.85
C THR A 150 13.53 3.90 -2.03
N ARG A 151 12.87 3.46 -0.95
CA ARG A 151 11.49 2.98 -0.95
C ARG A 151 10.50 4.05 -1.45
N TRP A 152 10.70 5.33 -1.09
CA TRP A 152 9.91 6.43 -1.65
C TRP A 152 10.18 6.64 -3.14
N SER A 153 11.43 6.52 -3.58
CA SER A 153 11.81 6.58 -5.00
C SER A 153 11.14 5.46 -5.81
N VAL A 154 11.20 4.21 -5.33
CA VAL A 154 10.53 3.05 -5.91
C VAL A 154 9.02 3.29 -5.99
N PHE A 155 8.40 3.74 -4.90
CA PHE A 155 6.98 4.05 -4.86
C PHE A 155 6.57 5.08 -5.93
N GLN A 156 7.32 6.19 -6.04
CA GLN A 156 7.06 7.22 -7.03
C GLN A 156 7.26 6.69 -8.46
N ALA A 157 8.32 5.91 -8.69
CA ALA A 157 8.60 5.29 -9.97
C ALA A 157 7.46 4.34 -10.40
N THR A 158 7.03 3.45 -9.50
CA THR A 158 5.91 2.52 -9.73
C THR A 158 4.62 3.26 -10.09
N LEU A 159 4.24 4.29 -9.32
CA LEU A 159 3.01 5.04 -9.59
C LEU A 159 3.05 5.76 -10.94
N ARG A 160 4.19 6.34 -11.29
CA ARG A 160 4.33 7.12 -12.54
C ARG A 160 4.38 6.20 -13.75
N THR A 161 5.14 5.12 -13.68
CA THR A 161 5.16 4.09 -14.72
C THR A 161 3.79 3.46 -14.89
N GLY A 162 3.11 3.13 -13.78
CA GLY A 162 1.77 2.57 -13.82
C GLY A 162 0.75 3.51 -14.48
N LYS A 163 0.76 4.79 -14.13
CA LYS A 163 -0.10 5.79 -14.79
C LYS A 163 0.19 5.91 -16.29
N ALA A 164 1.46 5.83 -16.69
CA ALA A 164 1.84 5.85 -18.10
C ALA A 164 1.34 4.60 -18.86
N ILE A 165 1.30 3.44 -18.20
CA ILE A 165 0.71 2.21 -18.74
C ILE A 165 -0.81 2.34 -18.88
N GLU A 166 -1.48 2.85 -17.85
CA GLU A 166 -2.93 3.11 -17.90
C GLU A 166 -3.31 4.12 -18.99
N ALA A 167 -2.52 5.18 -19.15
CA ALA A 167 -2.68 6.16 -20.21
C ALA A 167 -2.45 5.57 -21.62
N ALA A 168 -1.63 4.52 -21.73
CA ALA A 168 -1.43 3.78 -22.99
C ALA A 168 -2.56 2.77 -23.28
N GLY A 169 -3.53 2.60 -22.37
CA GLY A 169 -4.71 1.75 -22.57
C GLY A 169 -4.64 0.35 -21.96
N SER A 170 -3.58 0.03 -21.21
CA SER A 170 -3.44 -1.27 -20.52
C SER A 170 -3.72 -1.16 -19.02
N THR A 171 -4.09 -2.27 -18.38
CA THR A 171 -4.31 -2.30 -16.92
C THR A 171 -2.97 -2.47 -16.20
N CYS A 172 -2.71 -1.67 -15.17
CA CYS A 172 -1.51 -1.81 -14.34
C CYS A 172 -1.83 -2.36 -12.94
N LEU A 173 -1.09 -3.40 -12.56
CA LEU A 173 -1.09 -4.00 -11.24
C LEU A 173 0.31 -3.93 -10.62
N VAL A 174 0.40 -4.05 -9.31
CA VAL A 174 1.65 -4.01 -8.56
C VAL A 174 1.73 -5.22 -7.64
N ALA A 175 2.71 -6.07 -7.89
CA ALA A 175 3.04 -7.19 -7.04
C ALA A 175 4.15 -6.78 -6.06
N GLN A 176 4.09 -7.27 -4.82
CA GLN A 176 5.09 -6.99 -3.79
C GLN A 176 5.60 -8.31 -3.21
N LEU A 177 6.92 -8.51 -3.18
CA LEU A 177 7.49 -9.65 -2.46
C LEU A 177 7.23 -9.49 -0.94
N PRO A 178 6.81 -10.56 -0.24
CA PRO A 178 6.47 -10.52 1.18
C PRO A 178 7.67 -10.60 2.14
N GLY A 179 8.85 -11.01 1.67
CA GLY A 179 9.96 -11.41 2.55
C GLY A 179 11.14 -10.44 2.62
N ILE A 180 12.21 -10.90 3.27
CA ILE A 180 13.47 -10.15 3.47
C ILE A 180 14.27 -10.08 2.15
N GLU A 181 13.93 -10.94 1.18
CA GLU A 181 14.60 -11.02 -0.10
C GLU A 181 14.41 -9.72 -0.88
N LYS A 182 15.51 -9.17 -1.40
CA LYS A 182 15.48 -7.90 -2.11
C LYS A 182 14.90 -8.06 -3.50
N GLY A 183 15.32 -9.11 -4.22
CA GLY A 183 14.87 -9.40 -5.57
C GLY A 183 14.05 -10.68 -5.69
N VAL A 184 13.37 -10.80 -6.83
CA VAL A 184 12.65 -12.04 -7.21
C VAL A 184 13.61 -13.22 -7.42
N ASP A 185 14.82 -12.95 -7.89
CA ASP A 185 15.89 -13.94 -8.02
C ASP A 185 16.30 -14.51 -6.67
N ASP A 186 16.55 -13.66 -5.67
CA ASP A 186 16.82 -14.09 -4.29
C ASP A 186 15.64 -14.88 -3.70
N PHE A 187 14.41 -14.42 -3.95
CA PHE A 187 13.18 -15.08 -3.51
C PHE A 187 13.04 -16.50 -4.06
N VAL A 188 13.34 -16.70 -5.35
CA VAL A 188 13.27 -18.02 -6.01
C VAL A 188 14.35 -18.95 -5.47
N VAL A 189 15.58 -18.45 -5.31
CA VAL A 189 16.69 -19.24 -4.74
C VAL A 189 16.38 -19.68 -3.30
N ALA A 190 15.77 -18.81 -2.50
CA ALA A 190 15.42 -19.13 -1.11
C ALA A 190 14.33 -20.20 -0.99
N ARG A 191 13.37 -20.25 -1.92
CA ARG A 191 12.19 -21.12 -1.84
C ARG A 191 12.26 -22.39 -2.71
N LYS A 192 13.23 -22.49 -3.62
CA LYS A 192 13.45 -23.65 -4.50
C LYS A 192 12.16 -24.11 -5.20
N ASP A 193 11.67 -25.29 -4.91
CA ASP A 193 10.60 -25.96 -5.65
C ASP A 193 9.23 -25.27 -5.48
N ASP A 194 8.96 -24.67 -4.31
CA ASP A 194 7.70 -23.97 -4.03
C ASP A 194 7.65 -22.55 -4.63
N ALA A 195 8.78 -22.05 -5.16
CA ALA A 195 8.90 -20.67 -5.62
C ALA A 195 7.90 -20.32 -6.73
N SER A 196 7.64 -21.25 -7.65
CA SER A 196 6.71 -21.03 -8.77
C SER A 196 5.27 -20.85 -8.30
N ALA A 197 4.81 -21.70 -7.36
CA ALA A 197 3.46 -21.62 -6.80
C ALA A 197 3.28 -20.34 -5.98
N LEU A 198 4.27 -20.01 -5.15
CA LEU A 198 4.24 -18.80 -4.32
C LEU A 198 4.29 -17.51 -5.16
N LEU A 199 5.10 -17.47 -6.22
CA LEU A 199 5.09 -16.34 -7.15
C LEU A 199 3.76 -16.20 -7.88
N THR A 200 3.14 -17.32 -8.27
CA THR A 200 1.81 -17.30 -8.88
C THR A 200 0.80 -16.67 -7.92
N ALA A 201 0.78 -17.09 -6.66
CA ALA A 201 -0.09 -16.49 -5.64
C ALA A 201 0.18 -14.99 -5.41
N ILE A 202 1.44 -14.56 -5.43
CA ILE A 202 1.82 -13.13 -5.28
C ILE A 202 1.35 -12.31 -6.50
N ILE A 203 1.44 -12.88 -7.69
CA ILE A 203 1.01 -12.26 -8.94
C ILE A 203 -0.52 -12.19 -9.01
N ASP A 204 -1.22 -13.21 -8.51
CA ASP A 204 -2.68 -13.25 -8.44
C ASP A 204 -3.24 -12.26 -7.39
N ASP A 205 -2.52 -12.05 -6.28
CA ASP A 205 -2.82 -11.02 -5.26
C ASP A 205 -2.26 -9.62 -5.61
N ALA A 206 -1.83 -9.41 -6.87
CA ALA A 206 -1.29 -8.13 -7.28
C ALA A 206 -2.33 -7.00 -7.12
N LYS A 207 -1.90 -5.90 -6.51
CA LYS A 207 -2.78 -4.77 -6.16
C LYS A 207 -2.99 -3.85 -7.34
N THR A 208 -4.15 -3.21 -7.40
CA THR A 208 -4.36 -2.06 -8.30
C THR A 208 -3.42 -0.91 -7.93
N LEU A 209 -3.13 0.01 -8.86
CA LEU A 209 -2.33 1.21 -8.55
C LEU A 209 -2.94 2.04 -7.41
N GLN A 210 -4.28 2.14 -7.35
CA GLN A 210 -4.97 2.86 -6.29
C GLN A 210 -4.77 2.20 -4.93
N ASP A 211 -4.91 0.88 -4.85
CA ASP A 211 -4.73 0.16 -3.58
C ASP A 211 -3.27 0.11 -3.16
N TYR A 212 -2.34 -0.01 -4.10
CA TYR A 212 -0.92 0.16 -3.84
C TYR A 212 -0.61 1.55 -3.26
N GLN A 213 -1.14 2.61 -3.88
CA GLN A 213 -1.00 3.99 -3.39
C GLN A 213 -1.52 4.13 -1.96
N ARG A 214 -2.72 3.59 -1.67
CA ARG A 214 -3.30 3.62 -0.32
C ARG A 214 -2.45 2.87 0.70
N SER A 215 -1.97 1.67 0.34
CA SER A 215 -1.17 0.83 1.24
C SER A 215 0.13 1.52 1.68
N PHE A 216 0.75 2.29 0.79
CA PHE A 216 1.96 3.05 1.12
C PHE A 216 1.68 4.13 2.17
N TYR A 217 0.61 4.90 1.99
CA TYR A 217 0.26 6.00 2.90
C TYR A 217 -0.33 5.53 4.24
N LEU A 218 -1.06 4.40 4.28
CA LEU A 218 -1.55 3.82 5.54
C LEU A 218 -0.40 3.50 6.51
N SER A 219 0.75 3.05 5.98
CA SER A 219 1.93 2.78 6.82
C SER A 219 2.59 4.04 7.39
N GLN A 220 2.41 5.20 6.74
CA GLN A 220 2.99 6.48 7.16
C GLN A 220 2.00 7.42 7.85
N ARG A 221 0.69 7.11 7.84
CA ARG A 221 -0.35 7.97 8.39
C ARG A 221 -1.01 7.28 9.58
N GLY A 222 -0.59 7.70 10.78
CA GLY A 222 -1.19 7.31 12.05
C GLY A 222 -0.21 7.46 13.20
N LEU A 223 -0.72 7.35 14.43
CA LEU A 223 0.10 7.18 15.64
C LEU A 223 1.01 5.94 15.54
N SER A 224 0.75 5.02 14.60
CA SER A 224 1.31 3.67 14.47
C SER A 224 2.84 3.55 14.43
N SER A 225 3.57 4.53 13.89
CA SER A 225 5.04 4.47 13.84
C SER A 225 5.71 4.87 15.16
N LYS A 226 5.09 5.76 15.95
CA LYS A 226 5.63 6.25 17.24
C LYS A 226 4.95 5.57 18.44
N TYR A 227 3.70 5.18 18.27
CA TYR A 227 2.84 4.52 19.24
C TYR A 227 2.22 3.30 18.55
N PRO A 228 2.90 2.14 18.58
CA PRO A 228 2.33 0.92 18.03
C PRO A 228 1.02 0.58 18.75
N PRO A 229 0.02 0.06 18.04
CA PRO A 229 -1.23 -0.35 18.67
C PRO A 229 -0.96 -1.52 19.62
N HIS A 230 -1.51 -1.43 20.84
CA HIS A 230 -1.39 -2.48 21.83
C HIS A 230 -2.23 -3.71 21.45
N ILE A 231 -3.37 -3.48 20.80
CA ILE A 231 -4.30 -4.52 20.34
C ILE A 231 -4.68 -4.19 18.89
N ARG A 232 -4.62 -5.20 18.00
CA ARG A 232 -5.15 -5.14 16.63
C ARG A 232 -6.19 -6.25 16.46
N VAL A 233 -7.41 -5.85 16.11
CA VAL A 233 -8.51 -6.79 15.84
C VAL A 233 -9.09 -6.49 14.46
N ASN A 234 -9.48 -7.53 13.73
CA ASN A 234 -10.18 -7.43 12.45
C ASN A 234 -11.60 -7.96 12.60
N VAL A 235 -12.48 -7.13 13.17
CA VAL A 235 -13.88 -7.48 13.43
C VAL A 235 -14.81 -6.37 12.98
N LYS A 236 -16.04 -6.74 12.64
CA LYS A 236 -17.05 -5.80 12.13
C LYS A 236 -17.41 -4.70 13.15
N TYR A 237 -17.53 -5.07 14.44
CA TYR A 237 -17.85 -4.14 15.52
C TYR A 237 -16.86 -4.26 16.67
N LEU A 238 -16.11 -3.19 16.95
CA LEU A 238 -15.11 -3.15 18.03
C LEU A 238 -15.72 -3.38 19.42
N SER A 239 -17.00 -3.05 19.59
CA SER A 239 -17.74 -3.18 20.85
C SER A 239 -18.08 -4.62 21.26
N GLN A 240 -17.72 -5.62 20.46
CA GLN A 240 -17.93 -7.03 20.76
C GLN A 240 -16.68 -7.69 21.35
N GLU A 241 -15.49 -7.20 20.99
CA GLU A 241 -14.22 -7.88 21.24
C GLU A 241 -13.23 -7.05 22.09
N ILE A 242 -13.52 -5.77 22.31
CA ILE A 242 -12.63 -4.87 23.07
C ILE A 242 -13.37 -4.37 24.31
N GLU A 243 -12.72 -4.52 25.46
CA GLU A 243 -13.08 -3.83 26.69
C GLU A 243 -12.14 -2.66 26.96
N LEU A 244 -12.68 -1.57 27.52
CA LEU A 244 -11.87 -0.40 27.87
C LEU A 244 -11.20 -0.63 29.24
N PRO A 245 -9.91 -0.31 29.41
CA PRO A 245 -9.23 -0.41 30.69
C PRO A 245 -9.83 0.53 31.75
N GLU A 246 -9.67 0.20 33.03
CA GLU A 246 -10.20 0.99 34.15
C GLU A 246 -9.50 2.35 34.36
N SER A 247 -8.30 2.54 33.80
CA SER A 247 -7.57 3.82 33.87
C SER A 247 -6.60 3.99 32.71
N GLY A 248 -6.20 5.24 32.43
CA GLY A 248 -5.19 5.59 31.44
C GLY A 248 -5.73 6.31 30.20
N LEU A 249 -4.90 6.42 29.17
CA LEU A 249 -5.25 7.01 27.87
C LEU A 249 -5.47 5.91 26.85
N VAL A 250 -6.69 5.80 26.34
CA VAL A 250 -7.06 4.86 25.28
C VAL A 250 -7.22 5.63 23.97
N VAL A 251 -6.58 5.13 22.91
CA VAL A 251 -6.77 5.68 21.56
C VAL A 251 -7.35 4.59 20.66
N LEU A 252 -8.53 4.86 20.12
CA LEU A 252 -9.23 3.96 19.19
C LEU A 252 -9.17 4.55 17.78
N GLY A 253 -8.58 3.79 16.86
CA GLY A 253 -8.53 4.12 15.44
C GLY A 253 -9.29 3.08 14.62
N SER A 254 -10.33 3.50 13.90
CA SER A 254 -11.04 2.65 12.92
C SER A 254 -11.91 3.49 11.98
N ASP A 255 -12.54 2.83 11.01
CA ASP A 255 -13.42 3.47 10.02
C ASP A 255 -14.79 3.87 10.59
N MET A 256 -15.56 4.66 9.86
CA MET A 256 -16.93 4.98 10.26
C MET A 256 -17.83 3.73 10.28
N GLY A 257 -18.72 3.64 11.27
CA GLY A 257 -19.67 2.52 11.37
C GLY A 257 -19.17 1.29 12.14
N THR A 258 -17.90 1.22 12.54
CA THR A 258 -17.28 0.05 13.21
C THR A 258 -17.57 -0.07 14.72
N GLY A 259 -18.57 0.65 15.24
CA GLY A 259 -19.00 0.52 16.65
C GLY A 259 -18.19 1.29 17.71
N LYS A 260 -17.29 2.22 17.35
CA LYS A 260 -16.54 3.04 18.35
C LYS A 260 -17.43 3.77 19.36
N THR A 261 -18.50 4.41 18.88
CA THR A 261 -19.45 5.12 19.73
C THR A 261 -20.30 4.15 20.56
N GLU A 262 -20.53 2.95 20.04
CA GLU A 262 -21.26 1.90 20.74
C GLU A 262 -20.47 1.37 21.94
N LEU A 263 -19.15 1.17 21.74
CA LEU A 263 -18.23 0.80 22.81
C LEU A 263 -18.25 1.83 23.95
N LEU A 264 -18.26 3.13 23.61
CA LEU A 264 -18.40 4.19 24.61
C LEU A 264 -19.76 4.17 25.33
N SER A 265 -20.85 3.88 24.61
CA SER A 265 -22.18 3.79 25.24
C SER A 265 -22.22 2.64 26.25
N LYS A 266 -21.70 1.46 25.89
CA LYS A 266 -21.59 0.32 26.79
C LYS A 266 -20.78 0.65 28.04
N TRP A 267 -19.63 1.29 27.88
CA TRP A 267 -18.79 1.70 29.00
C TRP A 267 -19.49 2.71 29.92
N ARG A 268 -20.25 3.66 29.33
CA ARG A 268 -21.06 4.61 30.10
C ARG A 268 -22.14 3.90 30.90
N ASP A 269 -22.84 2.96 30.27
CA ASP A 269 -23.94 2.23 30.90
C ASP A 269 -23.44 1.37 32.07
N SER A 270 -22.19 0.88 32.03
CA SER A 270 -21.54 0.21 33.17
C SER A 270 -20.97 1.15 34.24
N HIS A 271 -20.81 2.45 33.95
CA HIS A 271 -20.23 3.45 34.88
C HIS A 271 -21.13 4.69 35.06
N PRO A 272 -22.38 4.54 35.54
CA PRO A 272 -23.35 5.63 35.59
C PRO A 272 -22.97 6.78 36.55
N GLN A 273 -22.11 6.53 37.53
CA GLN A 273 -21.64 7.53 38.49
C GLN A 273 -20.44 8.35 38.00
N SER A 274 -19.84 7.97 36.86
CA SER A 274 -18.64 8.63 36.35
C SER A 274 -18.99 9.93 35.63
N ARG A 275 -18.28 11.01 35.96
CA ARG A 275 -18.42 12.28 35.24
C ARG A 275 -17.81 12.16 33.84
N PHE A 276 -18.60 12.45 32.82
CA PHE A 276 -18.25 12.22 31.42
C PHE A 276 -18.27 13.52 30.62
N LEU A 277 -17.13 13.84 29.99
CA LEU A 277 -16.97 15.02 29.14
C LEU A 277 -16.74 14.59 27.70
N ASN A 278 -17.66 14.95 26.80
CA ASN A 278 -17.55 14.71 25.37
C ASN A 278 -17.11 15.99 24.64
N ASN A 279 -15.90 15.99 24.10
CA ASN A 279 -15.32 17.12 23.39
C ASN A 279 -15.33 16.90 21.87
N GLY A 280 -15.88 17.87 21.14
CA GLY A 280 -15.95 17.81 19.68
C GLY A 280 -15.69 19.14 18.98
N HIS A 281 -15.11 19.07 17.77
CA HIS A 281 -14.85 20.23 16.90
C HIS A 281 -15.93 20.48 15.83
N ARG A 282 -16.94 19.61 15.71
CA ARG A 282 -18.04 19.74 14.74
C ARG A 282 -19.38 19.78 15.48
N VAL A 283 -20.10 20.89 15.41
CA VAL A 283 -21.32 21.14 16.21
C VAL A 283 -22.40 20.08 15.95
N ASN A 284 -22.77 19.86 14.69
CA ASN A 284 -23.83 18.89 14.34
C ASN A 284 -23.45 17.45 14.71
N LEU A 285 -22.17 17.11 14.56
CA LEU A 285 -21.67 15.80 14.98
C LEU A 285 -21.74 15.66 16.50
N LEU A 286 -21.32 16.68 17.23
CA LEU A 286 -21.33 16.68 18.68
C LEU A 286 -22.76 16.55 19.22
N LYS A 287 -23.74 17.25 18.62
CA LYS A 287 -25.17 17.10 18.96
C LYS A 287 -25.67 15.66 18.76
N ASN A 288 -25.37 15.05 17.60
CA ASN A 288 -25.74 13.66 17.35
C ASN A 288 -25.08 12.68 18.34
N LEU A 289 -23.82 12.93 18.69
CA LEU A 289 -23.12 12.15 19.71
C LEU A 289 -23.69 12.39 21.10
N ALA A 290 -24.08 13.62 21.41
CA ALA A 290 -24.65 13.98 22.70
C ALA A 290 -25.98 13.27 22.95
N ASN A 291 -26.82 13.16 21.92
CA ASN A 291 -28.06 12.38 21.99
C ASN A 291 -27.78 10.89 22.22
N ARG A 292 -26.83 10.30 21.49
CA ARG A 292 -26.45 8.88 21.65
C ARG A 292 -25.82 8.60 23.01
N LEU A 293 -24.93 9.49 23.45
CA LEU A 293 -24.19 9.41 24.71
C LEU A 293 -24.94 10.06 25.88
N LYS A 294 -26.20 10.47 25.70
CA LYS A 294 -27.08 11.05 26.75
C LYS A 294 -26.33 12.12 27.57
N THR A 295 -25.56 12.97 26.90
CA THR A 295 -24.84 14.08 27.52
C THR A 295 -25.55 15.38 27.24
N GLU A 296 -25.62 16.27 28.23
CA GLU A 296 -26.20 17.59 28.05
C GLU A 296 -25.24 18.49 27.27
N MET A 297 -25.76 19.28 26.34
CA MET A 297 -24.95 20.23 25.58
C MET A 297 -24.62 21.44 26.45
N TYR A 298 -23.35 21.88 26.44
CA TYR A 298 -22.93 23.09 27.15
C TYR A 298 -23.76 24.33 26.76
N SER A 299 -24.19 24.44 25.51
CA SER A 299 -25.02 25.55 25.03
C SER A 299 -26.39 25.62 25.69
N ASP A 300 -26.88 24.49 26.20
CA ASP A 300 -28.25 24.34 26.67
C ASP A 300 -28.30 24.45 28.21
N LEU A 301 -27.13 24.59 28.86
CA LEU A 301 -26.98 24.70 30.31
C LEU A 301 -26.69 26.15 30.73
N GLY A 302 -27.46 26.64 31.71
CA GLY A 302 -27.15 27.89 32.41
C GLY A 302 -25.98 27.75 33.41
N TYR A 303 -25.54 28.87 33.99
CA TYR A 303 -24.42 28.91 34.96
C TYR A 303 -24.60 27.97 36.16
N THR A 304 -25.82 27.82 36.66
CA THR A 304 -26.16 26.93 37.79
C THR A 304 -26.25 25.45 37.40
N GLY A 305 -26.58 25.16 36.14
CA GLY A 305 -26.65 23.80 35.59
C GLY A 305 -25.27 23.19 35.36
N LEU A 306 -24.28 24.01 34.98
CA LEU A 306 -22.90 23.57 34.74
C LEU A 306 -22.22 22.96 35.97
N ALA A 307 -22.51 23.46 37.17
CA ALA A 307 -21.94 22.93 38.42
C ALA A 307 -22.52 21.56 38.78
N LYS A 308 -23.77 21.28 38.41
CA LYS A 308 -24.49 20.04 38.69
C LYS A 308 -24.36 19.00 37.58
N ALA A 309 -23.89 19.40 36.39
CA ALA A 309 -23.76 18.51 35.26
C ALA A 309 -22.73 17.39 35.52
N THR A 310 -23.21 16.16 35.48
CA THR A 310 -22.41 14.94 35.52
C THR A 310 -21.94 14.55 34.10
N PHE A 311 -22.74 14.90 33.08
CA PHE A 311 -22.51 14.52 31.68
C PHE A 311 -22.59 15.75 30.78
N LEU A 312 -21.48 16.12 30.15
CA LEU A 312 -21.38 17.37 29.40
C LEU A 312 -20.79 17.13 28.01
N ALA A 313 -21.39 17.74 26.99
CA ALA A 313 -20.84 17.84 25.65
C ALA A 313 -20.41 19.28 25.36
N PHE A 314 -19.12 19.46 25.01
CA PHE A 314 -18.53 20.78 24.81
C PHE A 314 -17.87 20.93 23.44
N PHE A 315 -18.09 22.10 22.84
CA PHE A 315 -17.51 22.47 21.55
C PHE A 315 -16.19 23.22 21.74
N THR A 316 -15.09 22.61 21.30
CA THR A 316 -13.71 23.02 21.63
C THR A 316 -13.25 24.36 21.02
N ARG A 317 -14.06 25.05 20.20
CA ARG A 317 -13.72 26.37 19.64
C ARG A 317 -14.03 27.56 20.57
N PHE A 318 -14.54 27.32 21.79
CA PHE A 318 -14.81 28.37 22.79
C PHE A 318 -13.85 28.32 24.00
N PRO A 319 -12.55 28.62 23.86
CA PRO A 319 -11.58 28.50 24.96
C PRO A 319 -11.78 29.52 26.11
N LYS A 320 -12.61 30.57 25.94
CA LYS A 320 -12.68 31.70 26.89
C LYS A 320 -13.73 31.58 28.01
N ARG A 321 -14.47 30.47 28.14
CA ARG A 321 -15.65 30.39 29.04
C ARG A 321 -15.75 29.18 29.98
N LEU A 322 -14.72 28.36 30.10
CA LEU A 322 -14.69 27.28 31.11
C LEU A 322 -13.84 27.70 32.31
N PRO A 323 -14.41 28.27 33.38
CA PRO A 323 -13.68 28.42 34.63
C PRO A 323 -13.48 27.03 35.24
N ASN A 324 -12.24 26.54 35.25
CA ASN A 324 -11.76 25.37 36.03
C ASN A 324 -12.51 24.01 35.90
N ALA A 325 -13.47 23.87 34.98
CA ALA A 325 -14.29 22.67 34.83
C ALA A 325 -13.57 21.37 34.41
N PRO A 326 -12.55 21.34 33.52
CA PRO A 326 -12.00 20.06 33.03
C PRO A 326 -11.28 19.25 34.11
N ASN A 327 -10.88 19.85 35.23
CA ASN A 327 -10.28 19.15 36.37
C ASN A 327 -11.30 18.39 37.22
N ASN A 328 -12.59 18.72 37.09
CA ASN A 328 -13.68 18.12 37.87
C ASN A 328 -14.37 16.95 37.15
N PHE A 329 -14.08 16.72 35.87
CA PHE A 329 -14.62 15.58 35.11
C PHE A 329 -13.61 14.44 35.13
N GLY A 330 -14.06 13.25 35.57
CA GLY A 330 -13.23 12.06 35.65
C GLY A 330 -12.81 11.57 34.27
N VAL A 331 -13.77 11.35 33.37
CA VAL A 331 -13.53 10.82 32.03
C VAL A 331 -13.66 11.88 30.96
N ILE A 332 -12.62 12.04 30.16
CA ILE A 332 -12.58 12.99 29.04
C ILE A 332 -12.49 12.20 27.74
N VAL A 333 -13.50 12.33 26.90
CA VAL A 333 -13.53 11.79 25.55
C VAL A 333 -13.31 12.91 24.56
N GLN A 334 -12.28 12.79 23.74
CA GLN A 334 -12.00 13.71 22.65
C GLN A 334 -12.08 12.99 21.33
N MET A 335 -12.97 13.48 20.47
CA MET A 335 -13.26 12.84 19.19
C MET A 335 -12.76 13.70 18.04
N TYR A 336 -11.82 13.15 17.28
CA TYR A 336 -11.26 13.78 16.09
C TYR A 336 -11.80 13.08 14.85
N GLN A 337 -12.55 13.81 14.04
CA GLN A 337 -12.94 13.35 12.72
C GLN A 337 -11.99 13.95 11.69
N PHE A 338 -11.23 13.07 11.03
CA PHE A 338 -10.41 13.45 9.91
C PHE A 338 -11.07 12.97 8.62
N THR A 339 -11.38 13.91 7.72
CA THR A 339 -11.87 13.62 6.37
C THR A 339 -10.67 13.56 5.44
N PHE A 340 -10.35 12.38 4.89
CA PHE A 340 -9.23 12.20 3.98
C PHE A 340 -9.65 11.44 2.72
N GLY A 341 -10.11 12.16 1.69
CA GLY A 341 -10.65 11.56 0.47
C GLY A 341 -11.95 10.78 0.73
N LEU A 342 -12.13 9.64 0.04
CA LEU A 342 -13.28 8.74 0.17
C LEU A 342 -13.28 7.91 1.47
N LEU A 343 -12.17 7.88 2.22
CA LEU A 343 -12.10 7.21 3.53
C LEU A 343 -12.28 8.22 4.66
N HIS A 344 -13.16 7.88 5.60
CA HIS A 344 -13.39 8.66 6.81
C HIS A 344 -12.90 7.88 8.02
N VAL A 345 -11.71 8.24 8.50
CA VAL A 345 -11.13 7.66 9.71
C VAL A 345 -11.47 8.55 10.90
N ARG A 346 -11.99 7.94 11.97
CA ARG A 346 -12.26 8.64 13.23
C ARG A 346 -11.34 8.11 14.32
N LEU A 347 -10.56 9.04 14.88
CA LEU A 347 -9.74 8.81 16.06
C LEU A 347 -10.54 9.26 17.29
N LEU A 348 -10.57 8.38 18.28
CA LEU A 348 -11.24 8.64 19.55
C LEU A 348 -10.21 8.45 20.66
N ALA A 349 -9.95 9.51 21.41
CA ALA A 349 -9.08 9.48 22.58
C ALA A 349 -9.95 9.53 23.84
N ILE A 350 -9.69 8.63 24.79
CA ILE A 350 -10.42 8.50 26.04
C ILE A 350 -9.40 8.58 27.17
N LYS A 351 -9.50 9.58 28.04
CA LYS A 351 -8.73 9.65 29.28
C LYS A 351 -9.63 9.17 30.42
N ILE A 352 -9.23 8.08 31.06
CA ILE A 352 -9.90 7.49 32.23
C ILE A 352 -9.01 7.76 33.45
N PRO A 353 -9.54 8.39 34.51
CA PRO A 353 -8.73 8.83 35.65
C PRO A 353 -8.32 7.61 36.46
N THR A 354 -7.21 7.73 37.18
CA THR A 354 -6.84 6.72 38.17
C THR A 354 -7.81 6.79 39.35
N PRO A 355 -8.31 5.65 39.87
CA PRO A 355 -9.08 5.66 41.10
C PRO A 355 -8.16 6.15 42.22
N VAL A 356 -8.42 7.35 42.74
CA VAL A 356 -7.74 7.86 43.93
C VAL A 356 -8.17 6.96 45.10
N LYS A 357 -7.33 6.00 45.47
CA LYS A 357 -7.45 5.35 46.79
C LYS A 357 -7.30 6.45 47.83
N LEU A 358 -8.40 6.83 48.48
CA LEU A 358 -8.38 7.52 49.76
C LEU A 358 -7.61 6.63 50.76
N ARG A 359 -6.29 6.79 50.84
CA ARG A 359 -5.51 6.26 51.94
C ARG A 359 -5.66 7.22 53.10
N SER A 360 -6.45 6.81 54.08
CA SER A 360 -6.32 7.25 55.46
C SER A 360 -4.86 7.05 55.90
N GLY A 361 -4.21 8.14 56.31
CA GLY A 361 -3.07 8.10 57.22
C GLY A 361 -1.73 7.55 56.70
N CYS A 362 -0.68 8.28 57.09
CA CYS A 362 0.69 7.81 57.30
C CYS A 362 1.70 7.99 56.14
N CYS A 363 2.56 9.01 56.33
CA CYS A 363 4.01 9.02 56.10
C CYS A 363 4.64 7.93 55.21
N LYS A 364 5.26 8.32 54.08
CA LYS A 364 6.74 8.40 53.92
C LYS A 364 7.17 8.66 52.46
N LEU A 365 8.21 9.48 52.39
CA LEU A 365 9.24 9.79 51.38
C LEU A 365 9.25 9.11 49.99
N MET A 366 9.44 9.98 48.99
CA MET A 366 10.41 9.99 47.87
C MET A 366 11.02 8.67 47.36
N LYS A 367 10.95 8.47 46.03
CA LYS A 367 12.03 8.87 45.09
C LYS A 367 11.44 9.14 43.70
#